data_AF-A0A961VMA4-F1
#
_entry.id   AF-A0A961VMA4-F1
#
_cell.length_a   1.000
_cell.length_b   1.000
_cell.length_c   1.000
_cell.angle_alpha   90.00
_cell.angle_beta   90.00
_cell.angle_gamma   90.00
#
_symmetry.space_group_name_H-M   'P 1'
#
loop_
_entity.id
_entity.type
_entity.pdbx_description
1 polymer ?
#
loop_
_entity_poly.entity_id
_entity_poly.type
_entity_poly.pdbx_seq_one_letter_code
_entity_poly.pdbx_strand_id
1 'polypeptide(L)' 'MSPAKKAFRWVFGICLGLGVLLGLVKIVAPDAASVTWNGQEMTGIGALLVGGGLGAVFGLIFGAIIAGIVWLATRGSARR' A
#
# COMPACT_ATOMS: atom_id res chain seq x y z
N MET A 1 4.77 20.82 -3.44
CA MET A 1 5.10 19.44 -2.99
C MET A 1 6.08 18.84 -3.98
N SER A 2 7.19 18.23 -3.54
CA SER A 2 8.20 17.70 -4.48
C SER A 2 7.64 16.52 -5.30
N PRO A 3 8.13 16.29 -6.53
CA PRO A 3 7.71 15.15 -7.36
C PRO A 3 7.85 13.80 -6.66
N ALA A 4 8.96 13.62 -5.92
CA ALA A 4 9.21 12.42 -5.12
C ALA A 4 8.14 12.19 -4.05
N LYS A 5 7.74 13.24 -3.32
CA LYS A 5 6.67 13.15 -2.31
C LYS A 5 5.31 12.83 -2.95
N LYS A 6 5.05 13.35 -4.16
CA LYS A 6 3.83 13.03 -4.94
C LYS A 6 3.81 11.57 -5.36
N ALA A 7 4.93 11.06 -5.88
CA ALA A 7 5.06 9.67 -6.27
C ALA A 7 4.88 8.73 -5.06
N PHE A 8 5.55 9.02 -3.94
CA PHE A 8 5.35 8.30 -2.68
C PHE A 8 3.87 8.23 -2.30
N ARG A 9 3.19 9.38 -2.25
CA ARG A 9 1.79 9.45 -1.78
C ARG A 9 0.85 8.63 -2.67
N TRP A 10 1.07 8.62 -3.98
CA TRP A 10 0.27 7.82 -4.90
C TRP A 10 0.50 6.32 -4.71
N VAL A 11 1.76 5.89 -4.67
CA VAL A 11 2.10 4.47 -4.50
C VAL A 11 1.61 3.97 -3.15
N PHE A 12 1.89 4.70 -2.08
CA PHE A 12 1.42 4.38 -0.74
C PHE A 12 -0.11 4.30 -0.69
N GLY A 13 -0.79 5.31 -1.25
CA GLY A 13 -2.26 5.35 -1.28
C GLY A 13 -2.89 4.18 -2.05
N ILE A 14 -2.30 3.78 -3.18
CA ILE A 14 -2.79 2.64 -3.96
C ILE A 14 -2.59 1.34 -3.20
N CYS A 15 -1.40 1.08 -2.65
CA CYS A 15 -1.13 -0.14 -1.89
C CYS A 15 -2.02 -0.24 -0.64
N LEU A 16 -2.15 0.87 0.11
CA LEU A 16 -3.03 0.93 1.26
C LEU A 16 -4.49 0.72 0.86
N GLY A 17 -4.94 1.39 -0.20
CA GLY A 17 -6.30 1.28 -0.71
C GLY A 17 -6.65 -0.15 -1.13
N LEU A 18 -5.74 -0.83 -1.84
CA LEU A 18 -5.93 -2.23 -2.23
C LEU A 18 -5.98 -3.16 -1.01
N GLY A 19 -5.10 -2.96 -0.03
CA GLY A 19 -5.10 -3.76 1.20
C GLY A 19 -6.39 -3.60 2.02
N VAL A 20 -6.86 -2.36 2.18
CA VAL A 20 -8.13 -2.03 2.84
C VAL A 20 -9.31 -2.61 2.05
N LEU A 21 -9.32 -2.47 0.72
CA LEU A 21 -10.38 -3.00 -0.14
C LEU A 21 -10.48 -4.52 0.00
N LEU A 22 -9.36 -5.22 0.00
CA LEU A 22 -9.31 -6.68 0.15
C LEU A 22 -9.88 -7.12 1.51
N GLY A 23 -9.56 -6.39 2.57
CA GLY A 23 -10.14 -6.58 3.89
C GLY A 23 -11.65 -6.30 3.94
N LEU A 24 -12.13 -5.24 3.28
CA LEU A 24 -13.55 -4.93 3.17
C LEU A 24 -14.31 -5.99 2.37
N VAL A 25 -13.75 -6.46 1.26
CA VAL A 25 -14.32 -7.57 0.48
C VAL A 25 -14.45 -8.80 1.36
N LYS A 26 -13.45 -9.15 2.16
CA LYS A 26 -13.53 -10.28 3.10
C LYS A 26 -14.61 -10.11 4.18
N ILE A 27 -14.90 -8.87 4.59
CA ILE A 27 -15.99 -8.58 5.55
C ILE A 27 -17.36 -8.80 4.89
N VAL A 28 -17.55 -8.27 3.68
CA VAL A 28 -18.86 -8.28 3.00
C VAL A 28 -19.16 -9.61 2.31
N ALA A 29 -18.13 -10.23 1.74
CA ALA A 29 -18.18 -11.48 1.00
C ALA A 29 -17.00 -12.37 1.46
N PRO A 30 -17.16 -13.13 2.56
CA PRO A 30 -16.08 -13.91 3.16
C PRO A 30 -15.45 -14.89 2.18
N ASP A 31 -16.22 -15.47 1.26
CA ASP A 31 -15.70 -16.47 0.33
C ASP A 31 -15.03 -15.87 -0.93
N ALA A 32 -15.07 -14.55 -1.11
CA ALA A 32 -14.54 -13.87 -2.30
C ALA A 32 -13.04 -13.55 -2.22
N ALA A 33 -12.46 -13.58 -1.02
CA ALA A 33 -11.05 -13.29 -0.79
C ALA A 33 -10.48 -14.19 0.31
N SER A 34 -9.17 -14.41 0.32
CA SER A 34 -8.48 -15.09 1.41
C SER A 34 -7.50 -14.12 2.07
N VAL A 35 -7.63 -13.95 3.39
CA VAL A 35 -6.70 -13.19 4.21
C VAL A 35 -6.20 -14.11 5.30
N THR A 36 -4.95 -14.54 5.21
CA THR A 36 -4.34 -15.46 6.17
C THR A 36 -3.22 -14.77 6.92
N TRP A 37 -3.15 -14.98 8.23
CA TRP A 37 -2.08 -14.50 9.08
C TRP A 37 -1.63 -15.60 10.03
N ASN A 38 -0.34 -15.93 10.03
CA ASN A 38 0.22 -17.06 10.80
C ASN A 38 -0.54 -18.38 10.59
N GLY A 39 -0.96 -18.68 9.36
CA GLY A 39 -1.68 -19.91 9.03
C GLY A 39 -3.14 -19.96 9.51
N GLN A 40 -3.66 -18.89 10.10
CA GLN A 40 -5.07 -18.74 10.46
C GLN A 40 -5.78 -17.84 9.46
N GLU A 41 -6.99 -18.21 9.09
CA GLU A 41 -7.84 -17.39 8.25
C GLU A 41 -8.46 -16.26 9.08
N MET A 42 -8.26 -15.03 8.63
CA MET A 42 -8.74 -13.83 9.28
C MET A 42 -10.11 -13.46 8.70
N THR A 43 -11.04 -13.11 9.58
CA THR A 43 -12.39 -12.68 9.24
C THR A 43 -12.74 -11.36 9.92
N GLY A 44 -13.82 -10.73 9.47
CA GLY A 44 -14.31 -9.48 10.06
C GLY A 44 -13.24 -8.38 10.11
N ILE A 45 -13.16 -7.68 11.24
CA ILE A 45 -12.21 -6.58 11.46
C ILE A 45 -10.75 -7.08 11.39
N GLY A 46 -10.48 -8.34 11.78
CA GLY A 46 -9.14 -8.93 11.69
C GLY A 46 -8.61 -8.95 10.25
N ALA A 47 -9.47 -9.31 9.28
CA ALA A 47 -9.12 -9.29 7.87
C ALA A 47 -8.81 -7.87 7.36
N LEU A 48 -9.55 -6.87 7.85
CA LEU A 48 -9.32 -5.47 7.51
C LEU A 48 -7.99 -4.95 8.04
N LEU A 49 -7.66 -5.26 9.29
CA LEU A 49 -6.40 -4.85 9.91
C LEU A 49 -5.20 -5.53 9.25
N VAL A 50 -5.29 -6.83 8.95
CA VAL A 50 -4.22 -7.56 8.27
C VAL A 50 -4.07 -7.10 6.82
N GLY A 51 -5.17 -7.01 6.06
CA GLY A 51 -5.15 -6.54 4.68
C GLY A 51 -4.64 -5.10 4.56
N GLY A 52 -5.17 -4.19 5.38
CA GLY A 52 -4.73 -2.80 5.45
C GLY A 52 -3.29 -2.65 5.92
N GLY A 53 -2.88 -3.44 6.93
CA GLY A 53 -1.51 -3.46 7.43
C GLY A 53 -0.50 -3.92 6.38
N LEU A 54 -0.79 -5.02 5.67
CA LEU A 54 0.04 -5.48 4.56
C LEU A 54 0.10 -4.43 3.44
N GLY A 55 -1.05 -3.85 3.07
CA GLY A 55 -1.11 -2.76 2.10
C GLY A 55 -0.25 -1.55 2.50
N ALA A 56 -0.25 -1.17 3.78
CA ALA A 56 0.58 -0.09 4.31
C ALA A 56 2.08 -0.44 4.25
N VAL A 57 2.47 -1.67 4.62
CA VAL A 57 3.87 -2.12 4.59
C VAL A 57 4.40 -2.13 3.15
N PHE A 58 3.68 -2.72 2.21
CA PHE A 58 4.05 -2.69 0.80
C PHE A 58 4.08 -1.27 0.26
N GLY A 59 3.09 -0.45 0.63
CA GLY A 59 3.04 0.96 0.25
C GLY A 59 4.25 1.76 0.74
N LEU A 60 4.74 1.49 1.96
CA LEU A 60 5.95 2.11 2.49
C LEU A 60 7.19 1.70 1.70
N ILE A 61 7.36 0.39 1.47
CA ILE A 61 8.52 -0.16 0.76
C ILE A 61 8.55 0.36 -0.69
N PHE A 62 7.51 0.08 -1.48
CA PHE A 62 7.45 0.50 -2.87
C PHE A 62 7.38 2.01 -3.02
N GLY A 63 6.64 2.68 -2.13
CA GLY A 63 6.56 4.13 -2.10
C GLY A 63 7.94 4.77 -1.89
N ALA A 64 8.73 4.27 -0.93
CA ALA A 64 10.08 4.77 -0.67
C ALA A 64 11.02 4.52 -1.86
N ILE A 65 10.98 3.33 -2.46
CA ILE A 65 11.79 2.99 -3.63
C ILE A 65 11.47 3.93 -4.80
N ILE A 66 10.19 4.07 -5.15
CA ILE A 66 9.76 4.93 -6.27
C ILE A 66 10.07 6.40 -5.97
N ALA A 67 9.84 6.86 -4.73
CA ALA A 67 10.20 8.22 -4.33
C ALA A 67 11.70 8.47 -4.46
N GLY A 68 12.55 7.52 -4.10
CA GLY A 68 13.99 7.57 -4.28
C GLY A 68 14.39 7.69 -5.74
N ILE A 69 13.80 6.86 -6.62
CA ILE A 69 14.03 6.91 -8.07
C ILE A 69 13.62 8.28 -8.64
N VAL A 70 12.41 8.75 -8.31
CA VAL A 70 11.90 10.04 -8.79
C VAL A 70 12.75 11.19 -8.28
N TRP A 71 13.22 11.12 -7.04
CA TRP A 71 14.13 12.11 -6.49
C TRP A 71 15.46 12.14 -7.24
N LEU A 72 16.08 10.99 -7.51
CA LEU A 72 17.31 10.90 -8.31
C LEU A 72 17.11 11.44 -9.73
N ALA A 73 16.01 11.06 -10.39
CA ALA A 73 15.70 11.49 -11.75
C ALA A 73 15.44 13.01 -11.85
N THR A 74 14.80 13.59 -10.84
CA THR A 74 14.48 15.03 -10.80
C THR A 74 15.59 15.89 -10.20
N ARG A 75 16.64 15.28 -9.62
CA ARG A 75 17.79 15.97 -9.01
C ARG A 75 18.57 16.80 -10.02
N GLY A 76 18.64 16.36 -11.27
CA GLY A 76 19.33 17.08 -12.36
C GLY A 76 18.55 18.30 -12.90
N SER A 77 17.22 18.30 -12.77
CA SER A 77 16.37 19.40 -13.25
C SER A 77 16.42 20.65 -12.35
N ALA A 78 16.98 20.55 -11.14
CA ALA A 78 17.12 21.69 -10.22
C ALA A 78 18.39 22.53 -10.45
N ARG A 79 19.26 22.14 -11.39
CA ARG A 79 20.55 22.80 -11.69
C ARG A 79 20.59 23.55 -13.03
N ARG A 80 19.47 23.64 -13.76
CA ARG A 80 19.33 24.44 -14.99
C ARG A 80 18.38 25.59 -14.77
#